data_AF-A0A7W1UQL5-F1
#
_entry.id   AF-A0A7W1UQL5-F1
#
_cell.length_a   1.000
_cell.length_b   1.000
_cell.length_c   1.000
_cell.angle_alpha   90.00
_cell.angle_beta   90.00
_cell.angle_gamma   90.00
#
_symmetry.space_group_name_H-M   'P 1'
#
loop_
_entity.id
_entity.type
_entity.pdbx_description
1 polymer ?
#
loop_
_entity_poly.entity_id
_entity_poly.type
_entity_poly.pdbx_seq_one_letter_code
_entity_poly.pdbx_strand_id
1 'polypeptide(L)'
;MKRKILLSLVCYMICMSMVQAQSWVWATKIGNAGVDEAHSIGVDQQSNVYVTGSDYIFTGGGGGSYYNEWLYKFDPTGQLAWKTMLDIGGTKSVTDSIGNIYITAGTFIQKYNSSGTKLWSKNFPSTR
;
A
#
# COMPACT_ATOMS: atom_id res chain seq x y z
N MET A 1 34.53 20.44 40.54
CA MET A 1 33.69 19.26 40.22
C MET A 1 32.32 19.63 39.64
N LYS A 2 31.50 20.44 40.32
CA LYS A 2 30.12 20.76 39.90
C LYS A 2 29.95 21.30 38.45
N ARG A 3 30.87 22.17 37.99
CA ARG A 3 30.81 22.77 36.64
C ARG A 3 31.16 21.78 35.50
N LYS A 4 31.99 20.78 35.77
CA LYS A 4 32.31 19.70 34.80
C LYS A 4 31.16 18.69 34.69
N ILE A 5 30.51 18.39 35.82
CA ILE A 5 29.30 17.53 35.87
C ILE A 5 28.15 18.19 35.11
N LEU A 6 27.95 19.50 35.30
CA LEU A 6 26.93 20.27 34.59
C LEU A 6 27.16 20.28 33.07
N LEU A 7 28.41 20.52 32.62
CA LEU A 7 28.73 20.47 31.19
C LEU A 7 28.48 19.07 30.60
N SER A 8 28.86 18.02 31.33
CA SER A 8 28.67 16.65 30.87
C SER A 8 27.17 16.27 30.77
N LEU A 9 26.33 16.75 31.69
CA LEU A 9 24.87 16.60 31.65
C LEU A 9 24.26 17.34 30.46
N VAL A 10 24.71 18.56 30.19
CA VAL A 10 24.24 19.36 29.05
C VAL A 10 24.63 18.69 27.73
N CYS A 11 25.88 18.22 27.60
CA CYS A 11 26.30 17.45 26.42
C CYS A 11 25.51 16.15 26.25
N TYR A 12 25.18 15.44 27.34
CA TYR A 12 24.37 14.23 27.28
C TYR A 12 22.94 14.50 26.83
N MET A 13 22.31 15.56 27.34
CA MET A 13 20.96 15.99 26.94
C MET A 13 20.91 16.41 25.46
N ILE A 14 21.94 17.11 24.98
CA ILE A 14 22.07 17.50 23.57
C ILE A 14 22.28 16.27 22.68
N CYS A 15 23.16 15.33 23.07
CA CYS A 15 23.37 14.10 22.32
C CYS A 15 22.11 13.23 22.24
N MET A 16 21.33 13.13 23.32
CA MET A 16 20.05 12.40 23.33
C MET A 16 18.99 13.07 22.44
N SER A 17 19.00 14.40 22.34
CA SER A 17 18.06 15.15 21.48
C SER A 17 18.32 15.01 19.98
N MET A 18 19.54 14.61 19.60
CA MET A 18 19.92 14.40 18.19
C MET A 18 19.69 12.95 17.71
N VAL A 19 19.26 12.05 18.61
CA VAL A 19 18.85 10.68 18.27
C VAL A 19 17.33 10.63 18.21
N GLN A 20 16.74 11.32 17.22
CA GLN A 20 15.33 11.11 16.91
C GLN A 20 15.21 10.27 15.64
N ALA A 21 14.73 9.04 15.81
CA ALA A 21 14.25 8.26 14.69
C ALA A 21 13.01 8.91 14.07
N GLN A 22 12.70 8.57 12.83
CA GLN A 22 11.42 8.90 12.21
C GLN A 22 10.26 8.54 13.14
N SER A 23 9.38 9.51 13.38
CA SER A 23 8.08 9.23 14.00
C SER A 23 7.16 8.64 12.92
N TRP A 24 6.88 7.35 13.02
CA TRP A 24 5.90 6.69 12.17
C TRP A 24 4.50 6.99 12.71
N VAL A 25 3.59 7.46 11.83
CA VAL A 25 2.17 7.63 12.21
C VAL A 25 1.51 6.26 12.36
N TRP A 26 1.67 5.40 11.35
CA TRP A 26 1.27 4.00 11.39
C TRP A 26 2.11 3.17 10.40
N ALA A 27 2.16 1.88 10.64
CA ALA A 27 2.61 0.86 9.71
C ALA A 27 1.70 -0.36 9.88
N THR A 28 1.25 -0.94 8.76
CA THR A 28 0.37 -2.10 8.78
C THR A 28 0.87 -3.17 7.82
N LYS A 29 0.72 -4.44 8.19
CA LYS A 29 1.09 -5.57 7.33
C LYS A 29 -0.05 -5.82 6.34
N ILE A 30 0.30 -5.99 5.07
CA ILE A 30 -0.59 -6.42 3.99
C ILE A 30 -0.17 -7.83 3.56
N GLY A 31 -1.12 -8.67 3.15
CA GLY A 31 -0.85 -10.03 2.69
C GLY A 31 -0.86 -11.08 3.81
N ASN A 32 -0.48 -12.32 3.46
CA ASN A 32 -0.52 -13.50 4.31
C ASN A 32 0.90 -13.99 4.66
N ALA A 33 1.10 -15.30 4.73
CA ALA A 33 2.39 -15.96 4.98
C ALA A 33 3.13 -16.33 3.67
N GLY A 34 2.55 -15.99 2.52
CA GLY A 34 3.10 -16.26 1.20
C GLY A 34 4.05 -15.15 0.72
N VAL A 35 4.41 -15.20 -0.56
CA VAL A 35 5.11 -14.09 -1.21
C VAL A 35 4.04 -13.10 -1.66
N ASP A 36 3.97 -11.96 -0.99
CA ASP A 36 3.00 -10.91 -1.28
C ASP A 36 3.75 -9.67 -1.80
N GLU A 37 3.29 -9.11 -2.92
CA GLU A 37 3.94 -7.99 -3.59
C GLU A 37 2.98 -6.81 -3.71
N ALA A 38 3.39 -5.64 -3.21
CA ALA A 38 2.69 -4.39 -3.45
C ALA A 38 3.18 -3.76 -4.77
N HIS A 39 2.25 -3.37 -5.65
CA HIS A 39 2.54 -2.88 -6.99
C HIS A 39 2.38 -1.36 -7.15
N SER A 40 1.46 -0.74 -6.38
CA SER A 40 1.11 0.68 -6.49
C SER A 40 0.39 1.17 -5.24
N ILE A 41 0.51 2.47 -4.97
CA ILE A 41 -0.17 3.17 -3.89
C ILE A 41 -0.78 4.48 -4.42
N GLY A 42 -1.99 4.82 -3.97
CA GLY A 42 -2.67 6.09 -4.24
C GLY A 42 -3.37 6.61 -2.99
N VAL A 43 -3.64 7.91 -2.93
CA VAL A 43 -4.27 8.56 -1.77
C VAL A 43 -5.40 9.46 -2.26
N ASP A 44 -6.56 9.42 -1.61
CA ASP A 44 -7.67 10.33 -1.92
C ASP A 44 -7.64 11.61 -1.07
N GLN A 45 -8.55 12.55 -1.33
CA GLN A 45 -8.62 13.82 -0.60
C GLN A 45 -8.99 13.66 0.88
N GLN A 46 -9.58 12.54 1.27
CA GLN A 46 -9.86 12.22 2.66
C GLN A 46 -8.69 11.50 3.34
N SER A 47 -7.53 11.41 2.67
CA SER A 47 -6.34 10.70 3.14
C SER A 47 -6.53 9.19 3.32
N ASN A 48 -7.53 8.59 2.65
CA ASN A 48 -7.57 7.14 2.56
C ASN A 48 -6.48 6.68 1.60
N VAL A 49 -5.82 5.58 1.97
CA VAL A 49 -4.71 4.99 1.21
C VAL A 49 -5.21 3.77 0.48
N TYR A 50 -4.93 3.68 -0.82
CA TYR A 50 -5.29 2.57 -1.69
C TYR A 50 -4.02 1.88 -2.15
N VAL A 51 -3.95 0.56 -2.00
CA VAL A 51 -2.78 -0.23 -2.38
C VAL A 51 -3.22 -1.35 -3.30
N THR A 52 -2.57 -1.50 -4.45
CA THR A 52 -2.74 -2.69 -5.29
C THR A 52 -1.53 -3.61 -5.18
N GLY A 53 -1.75 -4.89 -5.40
CA GLY A 53 -0.70 -5.90 -5.28
C GLY A 53 -1.21 -7.29 -5.63
N SER A 54 -0.37 -8.28 -5.39
CA SER A 54 -0.70 -9.68 -5.61
C SER A 54 -0.19 -10.58 -4.48
N ASP A 55 -0.95 -11.64 -4.21
CA ASP A 55 -0.52 -12.75 -3.35
C ASP A 55 -0.10 -13.92 -4.26
N TYR A 56 1.13 -14.40 -4.12
CA TYR A 56 1.60 -15.61 -4.80
C TYR A 56 1.16 -16.85 -4.02
N ILE A 57 0.40 -17.72 -4.68
CA ILE A 57 -0.09 -18.96 -4.10
C ILE A 57 0.54 -20.15 -4.81
N PHE A 58 1.21 -20.98 -4.02
CA PHE A 58 1.69 -22.29 -4.47
C PHE A 58 0.78 -23.38 -3.91
N THR A 59 0.12 -24.13 -4.78
CA THR A 59 -0.84 -25.17 -4.34
C THR A 59 -0.19 -26.53 -4.10
N GLY A 60 1.07 -26.71 -4.52
CA GLY A 60 1.76 -28.00 -4.44
C GLY A 60 1.11 -29.11 -5.28
N GLY A 61 1.71 -30.30 -5.26
CA GLY A 61 1.08 -31.53 -5.78
C GLY A 61 0.71 -31.55 -7.28
N GLY A 62 1.37 -30.73 -8.11
CA GLY A 62 1.06 -30.62 -9.54
C GLY A 62 -0.02 -29.60 -9.91
N GLY A 63 -0.61 -28.90 -8.93
CA GLY A 63 -1.62 -27.85 -9.17
C GLY A 63 -1.08 -26.50 -9.67
N GLY A 64 0.25 -26.35 -9.73
CA GLY A 64 0.92 -25.14 -10.21
C GLY A 64 0.98 -24.01 -9.18
N SER A 65 1.08 -22.78 -9.68
CA SER A 65 1.02 -21.54 -8.91
C SER A 65 0.25 -20.47 -9.65
N TYR A 66 -0.32 -19.54 -8.90
CA TYR A 66 -1.05 -18.40 -9.45
C TYR A 66 -0.94 -17.19 -8.53
N TYR A 67 -1.27 -16.03 -9.08
CA TYR A 67 -1.32 -14.76 -8.37
C TYR A 67 -2.77 -14.34 -8.15
N ASN A 68 -3.12 -14.02 -6.90
CA ASN A 68 -4.37 -13.34 -6.58
C ASN A 68 -4.12 -11.84 -6.52
N GLU A 69 -4.65 -11.10 -7.48
CA GLU A 69 -4.50 -9.65 -7.54
C GLU A 69 -5.54 -8.98 -6.65
N TRP A 70 -5.15 -7.92 -5.97
CA TRP A 70 -5.99 -7.28 -4.96
C TRP A 70 -5.85 -5.76 -4.93
N LEU A 71 -6.87 -5.13 -4.35
CA LEU A 71 -6.93 -3.71 -4.00
C LEU A 71 -7.38 -3.58 -2.54
N TYR A 72 -6.56 -2.95 -1.72
CA TYR A 72 -6.82 -2.66 -0.31
C TYR A 72 -7.08 -1.16 -0.15
N LYS A 73 -8.00 -0.81 0.76
CA LYS A 73 -8.19 0.55 1.24
C LYS A 73 -7.93 0.63 2.74
N PHE A 74 -7.09 1.55 3.15
CA PHE A 74 -6.87 1.92 4.54
C PHE A 74 -7.43 3.32 4.81
N ASP A 75 -7.95 3.50 6.01
CA ASP A 75 -8.29 4.84 6.51
C ASP A 75 -7.03 5.65 6.85
N PRO A 76 -7.15 6.95 7.16
CA PRO A 76 -6.00 7.79 7.49
C PRO A 76 -5.20 7.34 8.72
N THR A 77 -5.80 6.51 9.58
CA THR A 77 -5.18 5.95 10.78
C THR A 77 -4.44 4.63 10.52
N GLY A 78 -4.50 4.12 9.28
CA GLY A 78 -3.87 2.87 8.87
C GLY A 78 -4.72 1.62 9.12
N GLN A 79 -5.99 1.78 9.50
CA GLN A 79 -6.91 0.65 9.66
C GLN A 79 -7.45 0.20 8.32
N LEU A 80 -7.57 -1.11 8.11
CA LEU A 80 -8.13 -1.66 6.88
C LEU A 80 -9.63 -1.34 6.82
N ALA A 81 -10.03 -0.51 5.87
CA ALA A 81 -11.43 -0.21 5.61
C ALA A 81 -12.09 -1.35 4.81
N TRP A 82 -11.46 -1.78 3.72
CA TRP A 82 -11.90 -2.93 2.93
C TRP A 82 -10.77 -3.46 2.02
N LYS A 83 -10.98 -4.67 1.48
CA LYS A 83 -10.19 -5.22 0.37
C LYS A 83 -11.09 -5.87 -0.67
N THR A 84 -10.67 -5.87 -1.93
CA THR A 84 -11.34 -6.57 -3.03
C THR A 84 -10.32 -7.26 -3.93
N MET A 85 -10.77 -8.31 -4.64
CA MET A 85 -9.95 -8.99 -5.64
C MET A 85 -10.08 -8.29 -6.99
N LEU A 86 -8.96 -8.24 -7.71
CA LEU A 86 -8.88 -7.73 -9.07
C LEU A 86 -8.84 -8.91 -10.04
N ASP A 87 -9.50 -8.74 -11.18
CA ASP A 87 -9.50 -9.70 -12.29
C ASP A 87 -8.46 -9.33 -13.37
N ILE A 88 -7.52 -8.46 -13.03
CA ILE A 88 -6.42 -7.99 -13.88
C ILE A 88 -5.11 -7.97 -13.09
N GLY A 89 -3.99 -8.33 -13.73
CA GLY A 89 -2.69 -8.49 -13.04
C GLY A 89 -1.59 -7.51 -13.43
N GLY A 90 -0.59 -7.36 -12.56
CA GLY A 90 0.54 -6.44 -12.77
C GLY A 90 0.12 -4.96 -12.72
N THR A 91 -0.62 -4.61 -11.68
CA THR A 91 -1.43 -3.39 -11.64
C THR A 91 -0.63 -2.11 -11.30
N LYS A 92 -1.04 -0.99 -11.89
CA LYS A 92 -0.72 0.39 -11.45
C LYS A 92 -2.03 1.12 -11.16
N SER A 93 -2.03 2.02 -10.18
CA SER A 93 -3.26 2.69 -9.74
C SER A 93 -3.07 4.19 -9.54
N VAL A 94 -4.15 4.94 -9.78
CA VAL A 94 -4.29 6.36 -9.42
C VAL A 94 -5.69 6.61 -8.89
N THR A 95 -5.84 7.63 -8.05
CA THR A 95 -7.10 8.03 -7.41
C THR A 95 -7.57 9.39 -7.88
N ASP A 96 -8.88 9.60 -8.02
CA ASP A 96 -9.45 10.93 -8.24
C ASP A 96 -9.90 11.61 -6.93
N SER A 97 -10.34 12.86 -7.02
CA SER A 97 -10.71 13.70 -5.87
C SER A 97 -11.88 13.17 -5.05
N ILE A 98 -12.74 12.33 -5.65
CA ILE A 98 -13.89 11.71 -4.98
C ILE A 98 -13.60 10.25 -4.55
N GLY A 99 -12.34 9.82 -4.67
CA GLY A 99 -11.89 8.51 -4.21
C GLY A 99 -12.22 7.37 -5.15
N ASN A 100 -12.53 7.63 -6.43
CA ASN A 100 -12.51 6.54 -7.40
C ASN A 100 -11.07 6.13 -7.68
N ILE A 101 -10.89 4.86 -8.00
CA ILE A 101 -9.61 4.24 -8.27
C ILE A 101 -9.59 3.82 -9.74
N TYR A 102 -8.57 4.22 -10.47
CA TYR A 102 -8.31 3.79 -11.84
C TYR A 102 -7.11 2.85 -11.80
N ILE A 103 -7.29 1.64 -12.33
CA ILE A 103 -6.27 0.59 -12.30
C ILE A 103 -5.94 0.19 -13.73
N THR A 104 -4.66 0.16 -14.08
CA THR A 104 -4.16 -0.30 -15.37
C THR A 104 -3.34 -1.55 -15.24
N ALA A 105 -3.48 -2.47 -16.20
CA ALA A 105 -2.79 -3.76 -16.25
C ALA A 105 -2.68 -4.21 -17.71
N GLY A 106 -1.47 -4.23 -18.27
CA GLY A 106 -1.28 -4.53 -19.69
C GLY A 106 -2.14 -3.63 -20.60
N THR A 107 -3.11 -4.22 -21.30
CA THR A 107 -4.04 -3.49 -22.17
C THR A 107 -5.39 -3.14 -21.52
N PHE A 108 -5.56 -3.42 -20.23
CA PHE A 108 -6.78 -3.15 -19.50
C PHE A 108 -6.68 -1.87 -18.69
N ILE A 109 -7.79 -1.16 -18.61
CA ILE A 109 -8.07 -0.15 -17.60
C ILE A 109 -9.40 -0.47 -16.93
N GLN A 110 -9.45 -0.31 -15.62
CA GLN A 110 -10.66 -0.49 -14.81
C GLN A 110 -10.87 0.70 -13.91
N LYS A 111 -12.13 1.00 -13.59
CA LYS A 111 -12.50 1.99 -12.59
C LYS A 111 -13.29 1.34 -11.46
N TYR A 112 -12.91 1.66 -10.24
CA TYR A 112 -13.61 1.29 -9.01
C TYR A 112 -14.08 2.55 -8.28
N ASN A 113 -15.19 2.46 -7.56
CA ASN A 113 -15.60 3.51 -6.63
C ASN A 113 -14.85 3.40 -5.29
N SER A 114 -15.02 4.39 -4.42
CA SER A 114 -14.37 4.46 -3.09
C SER A 114 -14.79 3.35 -2.12
N SER A 115 -15.85 2.60 -2.45
CA SER A 115 -16.33 1.40 -1.74
C SER A 115 -15.77 0.09 -2.30
N GLY A 116 -14.88 0.14 -3.29
CA GLY A 116 -14.25 -1.04 -3.89
C GLY A 116 -15.13 -1.79 -4.89
N THR A 117 -16.22 -1.18 -5.37
CA THR A 117 -17.07 -1.75 -6.43
C THR A 117 -16.53 -1.35 -7.80
N LYS A 118 -16.32 -2.32 -8.69
CA LYS A 118 -15.95 -2.07 -10.08
C LYS A 118 -17.10 -1.37 -10.81
N LEU A 119 -16.85 -0.16 -11.29
CA LEU A 119 -17.80 0.63 -12.08
C LEU A 119 -17.75 0.25 -13.56
N TRP A 120 -16.54 0.07 -14.10
CA TRP A 120 -16.36 -0.37 -15.48
C TRP A 120 -14.97 -0.99 -15.72
N SER A 121 -14.85 -1.72 -16.83
CA SER A 121 -13.60 -2.26 -17.35
C SER A 121 -13.53 -2.03 -18.86
N LYS A 122 -12.35 -1.67 -19.38
CA LYS A 122 -12.10 -1.48 -20.81
C LYS A 122 -10.79 -2.14 -21.19
N ASN A 123 -10.83 -2.93 -22.26
CA ASN A 123 -9.66 -3.54 -22.90
C ASN A 123 -9.32 -2.76 -24.17
N PHE A 124 -8.04 -2.53 -24.41
CA PHE A 124 -7.52 -1.98 -25.65
C PHE A 124 -6.86 -3.10 -26.48
N PRO A 125 -7.22 -3.31 -27.74
CA PRO A 125 -6.56 -4.32 -28.57
C PRO A 125 -5.05 -4.06 -28.62
N SER A 126 -4.23 -5.10 -28.41
CA SER A 126 -2.80 -4.97 -28.71
C SER A 126 -2.62 -4.98 -30.22
N THR A 127 -2.02 -3.93 -30.78
CA THR A 127 -1.52 -3.95 -32.16
C THR A 127 -0.17 -4.67 -32.14
N ARG A 128 -0.18 -6.00 -32.21
CA ARG A 128 1.02 -6.78 -32.54
C ARG A 128 0.96 -7.21 -33.98
#